data_AF-H5YKN8-F1
#
_entry.id   AF-H5YKN8-F1
#
_cell.length_a   1.000
_cell.length_b   1.000
_cell.length_c   1.000
_cell.angle_alpha   90.00
_cell.angle_beta   90.00
_cell.angle_gamma   90.00
#
_symmetry.space_group_name_H-M   'P 1'
#
loop_
_entity.id
_entity.type
_entity.pdbx_description
1 polymer ?
#
loop_
_entity_poly.entity_id
_entity_poly.type
_entity_poly.pdbx_seq_one_letter_code
_entity_poly.pdbx_strand_id
1 'polypeptide(L)'
;MTSLASTIAADLQPIRPSSILAKLGLALALVALADWLFYGPRIGLSLTLFAIATACVSVLFNHAALDLRRGITSTAILVAGLVPATEELNTLSFLILVAALLMALLLATNSKTTDLADRARALRNFVLFGPFRVFPEALQIFNMSALTRSIALWLLPAVLSTVFIALFAAANPLIEQWVFLLDPKLILDYVSIPRVLFWTMMLALVWPFIHVRWRRRTIPTTTVVDGFVPPPLPSQVSAQFLGPSTILRSLILFNLLFAAQSILDGIYLWGHVALPTNLTYAAYAHRGAYPLIATALLAAAFVLVAMRPGGPAEKSKIIRPLVYLWVGQNVLLVASSILRLDLYVDIYMLTYWRIAAFIWMGLVALGLILIVARIVLDRSNQWLVGANLIALTIALYGCSLVNFDAFIADYNLSHSNEMSGKGLSIDANYLLTLGPQALPALDKVIAHRPGDNCLVSRRDRLVEVHRQDLAWRSWSFRNWRLQRRLDALAKARSAG
;
A
#
# COMPACT_ATOMS: atom_id res chain seq x y z
N MET A 1 -43.12 -29.22 -39.24
CA MET A 1 -41.88 -28.65 -38.68
C MET A 1 -42.06 -27.14 -38.58
N THR A 2 -42.31 -26.59 -37.39
CA THR A 2 -42.08 -25.18 -36.97
C THR A 2 -42.72 -24.96 -35.59
N SER A 3 -41.94 -25.07 -34.51
CA SER A 3 -42.21 -24.41 -33.23
C SER A 3 -41.09 -24.76 -32.23
N LEU A 4 -40.02 -23.97 -32.21
CA LEU A 4 -38.95 -24.05 -31.20
C LEU A 4 -38.27 -22.69 -31.01
N ALA A 5 -39.02 -21.59 -31.19
CA ALA A 5 -38.47 -20.23 -31.17
C ALA A 5 -39.00 -19.34 -30.04
N SER A 6 -39.82 -19.85 -29.11
CA SER A 6 -40.47 -19.00 -28.09
C SER A 6 -39.91 -19.10 -26.66
N THR A 7 -38.87 -19.89 -26.38
CA THR A 7 -38.43 -20.14 -24.99
C THR A 7 -37.11 -19.46 -24.56
N ILE A 8 -36.52 -18.57 -25.35
CA ILE A 8 -35.25 -17.88 -24.98
C ILE A 8 -35.45 -16.41 -24.56
N ALA A 9 -36.67 -15.86 -24.65
CA ALA A 9 -36.94 -14.44 -24.40
C ALA A 9 -37.26 -14.05 -22.94
N ALA A 10 -36.99 -14.90 -21.95
CA ALA A 10 -37.35 -14.65 -20.55
C ALA A 10 -36.15 -14.83 -19.60
N ASP A 11 -35.18 -13.91 -19.63
CA ASP A 11 -34.45 -13.49 -18.40
C ASP A 11 -33.58 -12.22 -18.53
N LEU A 12 -33.84 -11.35 -19.50
CA LEU A 12 -33.18 -10.05 -19.57
C LEU A 12 -34.11 -9.00 -18.97
N GLN A 13 -34.08 -8.83 -17.65
CA GLN A 13 -34.65 -7.63 -17.05
C GLN A 13 -33.93 -6.39 -17.62
N PRO A 14 -34.63 -5.50 -18.33
CA PRO A 14 -34.04 -4.27 -18.81
C PRO A 14 -33.64 -3.40 -17.62
N ILE A 15 -32.40 -2.92 -17.64
CA ILE A 15 -31.88 -1.98 -16.65
C ILE A 15 -32.73 -0.71 -16.72
N ARG A 16 -33.41 -0.33 -15.63
CA ARG A 16 -34.17 0.92 -15.60
C ARG A 16 -33.22 2.09 -15.86
N PRO A 17 -33.47 2.95 -16.87
CA PRO A 17 -32.60 4.07 -17.24
C PRO A 17 -32.40 5.08 -16.11
N SER A 18 -33.37 5.19 -15.18
CA SER A 18 -33.28 6.03 -13.97
C SER A 18 -32.13 5.67 -13.04
N SER A 19 -31.65 4.42 -13.06
CA SER A 19 -30.54 3.97 -12.21
C SER A 19 -29.17 4.47 -12.69
N ILE A 20 -29.00 4.73 -13.99
CA ILE A 20 -27.72 5.17 -14.57
C ILE A 20 -27.54 6.68 -14.35
N LEU A 21 -28.61 7.46 -14.51
CA LEU A 21 -28.58 8.90 -14.26
C LEU A 21 -28.29 9.21 -12.79
N ALA A 22 -28.89 8.46 -11.86
CA ALA A 22 -28.60 8.59 -10.43
C ALA A 22 -27.14 8.25 -10.09
N LYS A 23 -26.56 7.24 -10.74
CA LYS A 23 -25.13 6.87 -10.59
C LYS A 23 -24.19 7.95 -11.09
N LEU A 24 -24.48 8.53 -12.27
CA LEU A 24 -23.73 9.67 -12.81
C LEU A 24 -23.81 10.88 -11.89
N GLY A 25 -25.00 11.22 -11.39
CA GLY A 25 -25.20 12.33 -10.47
C GLY A 25 -24.37 12.18 -9.19
N LEU A 26 -24.37 11.00 -8.57
CA LEU A 26 -23.57 10.73 -7.37
C LEU A 26 -22.06 10.65 -7.65
N ALA A 27 -21.66 10.17 -8.83
CA ALA A 27 -20.26 10.19 -9.27
C ALA A 27 -19.75 11.63 -9.42
N LEU A 28 -20.53 12.51 -10.06
CA LEU A 28 -20.21 13.93 -10.19
C LEU A 28 -20.19 14.63 -8.83
N ALA A 29 -21.11 14.27 -7.91
CA ALA A 29 -21.08 14.77 -6.54
C ALA A 29 -19.79 14.37 -5.80
N LEU A 30 -19.31 13.13 -5.97
CA LEU A 30 -18.02 12.70 -5.42
C LEU A 30 -16.84 13.44 -6.05
N VAL A 31 -16.88 13.73 -7.36
CA VAL A 31 -15.83 14.53 -8.01
C VAL A 31 -15.82 15.98 -7.49
N ALA A 32 -17.00 16.58 -7.30
CA ALA A 32 -17.11 17.92 -6.70
C ALA A 32 -16.64 17.93 -5.24
N LEU A 33 -16.95 16.88 -4.49
CA LEU A 33 -16.43 16.68 -3.13
C LEU A 33 -14.90 16.55 -3.13
N ALA A 34 -14.33 15.78 -4.06
CA ALA A 34 -12.88 15.62 -4.21
C ALA A 34 -12.19 16.96 -4.53
N ASP A 35 -12.79 17.77 -5.40
CA ASP A 35 -12.32 19.11 -5.70
C ASP A 35 -12.31 19.99 -4.43
N TRP A 36 -13.40 20.03 -3.68
CA TRP A 36 -13.45 20.83 -2.45
C TRP A 36 -12.48 20.36 -1.35
N LEU A 37 -12.18 19.04 -1.27
CA LEU A 37 -11.32 18.47 -0.24
C LEU A 37 -9.82 18.51 -0.59
N PHE A 38 -9.47 18.32 -1.87
CA PHE A 38 -8.08 18.18 -2.29
C PHE A 38 -7.49 19.44 -2.93
N TYR A 39 -8.30 20.41 -3.36
CA TYR A 39 -7.82 21.68 -3.92
C TYR A 39 -7.40 22.66 -2.79
N GLY A 40 -6.46 22.22 -1.98
CA GLY A 40 -5.81 22.95 -0.90
C GLY A 40 -4.36 22.49 -0.72
N PRO A 41 -3.55 23.19 0.09
CA PRO A 41 -2.11 22.97 0.11
C PRO A 41 -1.68 21.61 0.65
N ARG A 42 -2.53 20.91 1.42
CA ARG A 42 -2.16 19.66 2.13
C ARG A 42 -3.35 18.71 2.29
N ILE A 43 -3.05 17.42 2.28
CA ILE A 43 -4.01 16.32 2.37
C ILE A 43 -3.76 15.60 3.71
N GLY A 44 -4.83 15.34 4.47
CA GLY A 44 -4.79 14.63 5.75
C GLY A 44 -6.15 13.99 6.02
N LEU A 45 -6.86 14.48 7.03
CA LEU A 45 -8.25 14.11 7.31
C LEU A 45 -9.17 14.19 6.08
N SER A 46 -8.87 15.10 5.14
CA SER A 46 -9.62 15.18 3.88
C SER A 46 -9.67 13.84 3.11
N LEU A 47 -8.58 13.09 3.05
CA LEU A 47 -8.57 11.79 2.38
C LEU A 47 -9.47 10.78 3.10
N THR A 48 -9.47 10.77 4.43
CA THR A 48 -10.29 9.86 5.22
C THR A 48 -11.78 10.13 5.03
N LEU A 49 -12.18 11.40 4.99
CA LEU A 49 -13.56 11.81 4.68
C LEU A 49 -13.98 11.37 3.27
N PHE A 50 -13.09 11.57 2.30
CA PHE A 50 -13.36 11.15 0.92
C PHE A 50 -13.50 9.63 0.78
N ALA A 51 -12.66 8.86 1.49
CA ALA A 51 -12.75 7.41 1.55
C ALA A 51 -14.08 6.93 2.15
N ILE A 52 -14.53 7.56 3.24
CA ILE A 52 -15.84 7.29 3.85
C ILE A 52 -16.98 7.60 2.87
N ALA A 53 -16.95 8.77 2.23
CA ALA A 53 -17.97 9.16 1.26
C ALA A 53 -18.05 8.17 0.08
N THR A 54 -16.90 7.76 -0.45
CA THR A 54 -16.82 6.77 -1.55
C THR A 54 -17.38 5.42 -1.11
N ALA A 55 -17.07 4.97 0.11
CA ALA A 55 -17.60 3.72 0.65
C ALA A 55 -19.11 3.77 0.87
N CYS A 56 -19.65 4.87 1.42
CA CYS A 56 -21.10 5.08 1.60
C CYS A 56 -21.84 5.03 0.26
N VAL A 57 -21.33 5.74 -0.75
CA VAL A 57 -21.88 5.72 -2.11
C VAL A 57 -21.85 4.31 -2.71
N SER A 58 -20.75 3.57 -2.52
CA SER A 58 -20.65 2.19 -3.03
C SER A 58 -21.65 1.25 -2.35
N VAL A 59 -21.83 1.37 -1.04
CA VAL A 59 -22.80 0.60 -0.27
C VAL A 59 -24.23 0.94 -0.71
N LEU A 60 -24.54 2.22 -0.93
CA LEU A 60 -25.84 2.68 -1.43
C LEU A 60 -26.28 1.99 -2.73
N PHE A 61 -25.36 1.85 -3.69
CA PHE A 61 -25.65 1.21 -4.97
C PHE A 61 -25.58 -0.32 -4.95
N ASN A 62 -24.89 -0.90 -3.97
CA ASN A 62 -24.70 -2.35 -3.84
C ASN A 62 -25.53 -2.99 -2.72
N HIS A 63 -26.41 -2.24 -2.02
CA HIS A 63 -27.24 -2.74 -0.91
C HIS A 63 -28.01 -4.01 -1.23
N ALA A 64 -28.53 -4.16 -2.45
CA ALA A 64 -29.30 -5.34 -2.84
C ALA A 64 -28.48 -6.65 -2.87
N ALA A 65 -27.14 -6.57 -2.88
CA ALA A 65 -26.24 -7.72 -2.90
C ALA A 65 -25.56 -7.99 -1.54
N LEU A 66 -25.85 -7.16 -0.51
CA LEU A 66 -25.16 -7.18 0.77
C LEU A 66 -25.88 -8.05 1.81
N ASP A 67 -25.24 -9.13 2.22
CA ASP A 67 -25.60 -9.85 3.45
C ASP A 67 -25.13 -9.05 4.68
N LEU A 68 -25.91 -9.05 5.77
CA LEU A 68 -25.59 -8.31 7.01
C LEU A 68 -24.19 -8.64 7.55
N ARG A 69 -23.82 -9.92 7.59
CA ARG A 69 -22.49 -10.36 8.05
C ARG A 69 -21.35 -9.82 7.17
N ARG A 70 -21.56 -9.71 5.86
CA ARG A 70 -20.57 -9.17 4.92
C ARG A 70 -20.49 -7.65 4.99
N GLY A 71 -21.63 -6.99 5.21
CA GLY A 71 -21.66 -5.56 5.52
C GLY A 71 -20.80 -5.25 6.74
N ILE A 72 -21.02 -5.97 7.85
CA ILE A 72 -20.25 -5.78 9.09
C ILE A 72 -18.75 -6.00 8.86
N THR A 73 -18.34 -7.09 8.19
CA THR A 73 -16.91 -7.36 7.94
C THR A 73 -16.28 -6.35 6.98
N SER A 74 -16.99 -5.93 5.94
CA SER A 74 -16.54 -4.87 5.01
C SER A 74 -16.35 -3.54 5.74
N THR A 75 -17.31 -3.14 6.57
CA THR A 75 -17.21 -1.94 7.41
C THR A 75 -16.05 -2.05 8.40
N ALA A 76 -15.87 -3.20 9.06
CA ALA A 76 -14.76 -3.41 9.99
C ALA A 76 -13.39 -3.28 9.31
N ILE A 77 -13.23 -3.84 8.09
CA ILE A 77 -11.99 -3.70 7.30
C ILE A 77 -11.73 -2.23 6.94
N LEU A 78 -12.78 -1.52 6.51
CA LEU A 78 -12.66 -0.10 6.16
C LEU A 78 -12.26 0.75 7.37
N VAL A 79 -12.92 0.54 8.52
CA VAL A 79 -12.58 1.22 9.78
C VAL A 79 -11.15 0.92 10.18
N ALA A 80 -10.70 -0.34 10.09
CA ALA A 80 -9.33 -0.71 10.36
C ALA A 80 -8.34 0.05 9.45
N GLY A 81 -8.65 0.23 8.17
CA GLY A 81 -7.82 1.00 7.23
C GLY A 81 -7.85 2.52 7.45
N LEU A 82 -8.94 3.07 7.98
CA LEU A 82 -9.06 4.49 8.31
C LEU A 82 -8.19 4.87 9.52
N VAL A 83 -8.05 3.98 10.52
CA VAL A 83 -7.31 4.26 11.76
C VAL A 83 -5.88 4.77 11.50
N PRO A 84 -5.02 4.07 10.73
CA PRO A 84 -3.69 4.59 10.38
C PRO A 84 -3.70 5.93 9.65
N ALA A 85 -4.65 6.12 8.73
CA ALA A 85 -4.74 7.36 7.96
C ALA A 85 -5.18 8.55 8.82
N THR A 86 -6.02 8.32 9.85
CA THR A 86 -6.38 9.33 10.86
C THR A 86 -5.26 9.61 11.86
N GLU A 87 -4.43 8.59 12.16
CA GLU A 87 -3.26 8.72 13.03
C GLU A 87 -2.22 9.63 12.39
N GLU A 88 -1.74 9.28 11.19
CA GLU A 88 -0.90 10.12 10.35
C GLU A 88 -0.97 9.67 8.88
N LEU A 89 -1.12 10.62 7.96
CA LEU A 89 -1.09 10.32 6.53
C LEU A 89 0.36 10.23 6.05
N ASN A 90 0.83 9.01 5.84
CA ASN A 90 2.11 8.68 5.23
C ASN A 90 1.87 7.67 4.09
N THR A 91 2.90 7.38 3.30
CA THR A 91 2.88 6.40 2.21
C THR A 91 2.32 5.04 2.65
N LEU A 92 2.71 4.55 3.82
CA LEU A 92 2.26 3.27 4.36
C LEU A 92 0.76 3.30 4.74
N SER A 93 0.32 4.31 5.50
CA SER A 93 -1.10 4.43 5.89
C SER A 93 -2.01 4.67 4.69
N PHE A 94 -1.53 5.41 3.67
CA PHE A 94 -2.21 5.55 2.38
C PHE A 94 -2.39 4.20 1.68
N LEU A 95 -1.34 3.39 1.57
CA LEU A 95 -1.41 2.05 0.96
C LEU A 95 -2.35 1.12 1.73
N ILE A 96 -2.34 1.16 3.06
CA ILE A 96 -3.29 0.40 3.90
C ILE A 96 -4.72 0.85 3.64
N LEU A 97 -4.99 2.16 3.59
CA LEU A 97 -6.33 2.68 3.33
C LEU A 97 -6.85 2.25 1.95
N VAL A 98 -6.02 2.35 0.91
CA VAL A 98 -6.36 1.89 -0.44
C VAL A 98 -6.64 0.39 -0.45
N ALA A 99 -5.78 -0.42 0.18
CA ALA A 99 -5.99 -1.86 0.28
C ALA A 99 -7.28 -2.21 1.04
N ALA A 100 -7.57 -1.51 2.14
CA ALA A 100 -8.79 -1.69 2.92
C ALA A 100 -10.04 -1.33 2.12
N LEU A 101 -10.04 -0.19 1.41
CA LEU A 101 -11.13 0.22 0.52
C LEU A 101 -11.40 -0.83 -0.57
N LEU A 102 -10.35 -1.33 -1.21
CA LEU A 102 -10.46 -2.34 -2.26
C LEU A 102 -10.99 -3.67 -1.71
N MET A 103 -10.50 -4.11 -0.55
CA MET A 103 -10.96 -5.34 0.10
C MET A 103 -12.40 -5.23 0.60
N ALA A 104 -12.77 -4.08 1.18
CA ALA A 104 -14.14 -3.79 1.60
C ALA A 104 -15.11 -3.85 0.41
N LEU A 105 -14.72 -3.27 -0.74
CA LEU A 105 -15.50 -3.31 -1.97
C LEU A 105 -15.65 -4.73 -2.53
N LEU A 106 -14.56 -5.50 -2.56
CA LEU A 106 -14.59 -6.89 -3.04
C LEU A 106 -15.56 -7.73 -2.20
N LEU A 107 -15.52 -7.56 -0.87
CA LEU A 107 -16.39 -8.29 0.05
C LEU A 107 -17.85 -7.84 -0.05
N ALA A 108 -18.07 -6.55 -0.29
CA ALA A 108 -19.38 -5.96 -0.48
C ALA A 108 -20.07 -6.43 -1.77
N THR A 109 -19.28 -6.76 -2.80
CA THR A 109 -19.85 -7.04 -4.13
C THR A 109 -19.77 -8.51 -4.57
N ASN A 110 -18.92 -9.32 -3.94
CA ASN A 110 -18.67 -10.69 -4.40
C ASN A 110 -19.09 -11.74 -3.37
N SER A 111 -20.25 -12.34 -3.57
CA SER A 111 -20.80 -13.36 -2.68
C SER A 111 -20.20 -14.76 -2.87
N LYS A 112 -19.47 -15.01 -3.96
CA LYS A 112 -19.15 -16.38 -4.43
C LYS A 112 -17.66 -16.69 -4.65
N THR A 113 -16.72 -15.77 -4.42
CA THR A 113 -15.28 -16.07 -4.50
C THR A 113 -14.71 -16.54 -3.16
N THR A 114 -14.58 -17.85 -3.02
CA THR A 114 -13.98 -18.49 -1.84
C THR A 114 -12.45 -18.55 -1.92
N ASP A 115 -11.88 -18.65 -3.13
CA ASP A 115 -10.44 -18.81 -3.29
C ASP A 115 -9.66 -17.48 -3.35
N LEU A 116 -8.46 -17.48 -2.74
CA LEU A 116 -7.56 -16.31 -2.68
C LEU A 116 -7.06 -15.91 -4.08
N ALA A 117 -6.79 -16.88 -4.95
CA ALA A 117 -6.32 -16.61 -6.31
C ALA A 117 -7.39 -15.92 -7.17
N ASP A 118 -8.66 -16.31 -6.99
CA ASP A 118 -9.79 -15.67 -7.66
C ASP A 118 -10.05 -14.26 -7.15
N ARG A 119 -9.86 -14.00 -5.84
CA ARG A 119 -9.90 -12.65 -5.27
C ARG A 119 -8.77 -11.76 -5.82
N ALA A 120 -7.56 -12.28 -5.92
CA ALA A 120 -6.42 -11.56 -6.49
C ALA A 120 -6.63 -11.23 -7.97
N ARG A 121 -7.16 -12.18 -8.75
CA ARG A 121 -7.49 -11.97 -10.16
C ARG A 121 -8.62 -10.94 -10.34
N ALA A 122 -9.64 -10.98 -9.48
CA ALA A 122 -10.70 -9.99 -9.46
C ALA A 122 -10.15 -8.59 -9.12
N LEU A 123 -9.31 -8.47 -8.09
CA LEU A 123 -8.67 -7.21 -7.72
C LEU A 123 -7.83 -6.63 -8.86
N ARG A 124 -7.01 -7.46 -9.49
CA ARG A 124 -6.19 -7.05 -10.65
C ARG A 124 -7.05 -6.50 -11.78
N ASN A 125 -8.12 -7.20 -12.13
CA ASN A 125 -9.02 -6.76 -13.19
C ASN A 125 -9.77 -5.47 -12.82
N PHE A 126 -10.10 -5.28 -11.54
CA PHE A 126 -10.72 -4.05 -11.03
C PHE A 126 -9.80 -2.85 -11.19
N VAL A 127 -8.55 -2.97 -10.73
CA VAL A 127 -7.58 -1.86 -10.76
C VAL A 127 -7.18 -1.51 -12.19
N LEU A 128 -6.95 -2.52 -13.05
CA LEU A 128 -6.49 -2.28 -14.42
C LEU A 128 -7.60 -1.79 -15.35
N PHE A 129 -8.79 -2.39 -15.29
CA PHE A 129 -9.84 -2.12 -16.26
C PHE A 129 -10.98 -1.27 -15.72
N GLY A 130 -11.11 -1.13 -14.40
CA GLY A 130 -12.16 -0.33 -13.77
C GLY A 130 -12.17 1.11 -14.29
N PRO A 131 -11.05 1.85 -14.22
CA PRO A 131 -11.02 3.26 -14.60
C PRO A 131 -11.44 3.54 -16.05
N PHE A 132 -11.16 2.60 -16.96
CA PHE A 132 -11.48 2.73 -18.37
C PHE A 132 -12.92 2.35 -18.74
N ARG A 133 -13.72 1.81 -17.80
CA ARG A 133 -15.13 1.46 -18.06
C ARG A 133 -16.04 2.69 -18.20
N VAL A 134 -15.61 3.85 -17.72
CA VAL A 134 -16.36 5.12 -17.85
C VAL A 134 -16.64 5.43 -19.32
N PHE A 135 -15.66 5.24 -20.20
CA PHE A 135 -15.73 5.63 -21.61
C PHE A 135 -16.82 4.87 -22.40
N PRO A 136 -16.83 3.52 -22.45
CA PRO A 136 -17.85 2.80 -23.20
C PRO A 136 -19.26 2.97 -22.61
N GLU A 137 -19.39 3.17 -21.29
CA GLU A 137 -20.69 3.36 -20.65
C GLU A 137 -21.24 4.78 -20.87
N ALA A 138 -20.40 5.81 -20.80
CA ALA A 138 -20.77 7.17 -21.19
C ALA A 138 -21.25 7.22 -22.64
N LEU A 139 -20.57 6.51 -23.55
CA LEU A 139 -20.97 6.39 -24.96
C LEU A 139 -22.27 5.62 -25.19
N GLN A 140 -22.71 4.78 -24.24
CA GLN A 140 -24.02 4.09 -24.34
C GLN A 140 -25.18 5.00 -23.92
N ILE A 141 -24.94 5.95 -23.01
CA ILE A 141 -25.94 6.94 -22.56
C ILE A 141 -26.23 7.94 -23.67
N PHE A 142 -25.20 8.36 -24.39
CA PHE A 142 -25.37 9.11 -25.62
C PHE A 142 -25.74 8.15 -26.74
N ASN A 143 -27.02 8.12 -27.14
CA ASN A 143 -27.41 7.40 -28.34
C ASN A 143 -26.64 8.02 -29.53
N MET A 144 -25.50 7.43 -29.90
CA MET A 144 -24.57 7.99 -30.89
C MET A 144 -25.27 8.31 -32.20
N SER A 145 -26.30 7.54 -32.57
CA SER A 145 -27.15 7.80 -33.75
C SER A 145 -28.05 9.04 -33.61
N ALA A 146 -28.55 9.33 -32.41
CA ALA A 146 -29.36 10.51 -32.14
C ALA A 146 -28.49 11.77 -32.00
N LEU A 147 -27.30 11.64 -31.40
CA LEU A 147 -26.34 12.74 -31.27
C LEU A 147 -25.79 13.15 -32.64
N THR A 148 -25.35 12.22 -33.49
CA THR A 148 -24.85 12.53 -34.83
C THR A 148 -25.94 13.13 -35.71
N ARG A 149 -27.18 12.62 -35.61
CA ARG A 149 -28.34 13.19 -36.31
C ARG A 149 -28.65 14.60 -35.82
N SER A 150 -28.60 14.86 -34.52
CA SER A 150 -28.83 16.19 -33.96
C SER A 150 -27.73 17.18 -34.38
N ILE A 151 -26.46 16.79 -34.27
CA ILE A 151 -25.33 17.61 -34.74
C ILE A 151 -25.47 17.91 -36.24
N ALA A 152 -25.79 16.91 -37.07
CA ALA A 152 -25.98 17.11 -38.50
C ALA A 152 -27.15 18.05 -38.82
N LEU A 153 -28.24 17.99 -38.05
CA LEU A 153 -29.40 18.87 -38.20
C LEU A 153 -29.09 20.33 -37.79
N TRP A 154 -28.23 20.54 -36.79
CA TRP A 154 -27.86 21.87 -36.29
C TRP A 154 -26.65 22.49 -36.99
N LEU A 155 -25.85 21.69 -37.71
CA LEU A 155 -24.63 22.15 -38.38
C LEU A 155 -24.92 23.20 -39.46
N LEU A 156 -25.92 22.96 -40.30
CA LEU A 156 -26.27 23.90 -41.36
C LEU A 156 -26.83 25.23 -40.81
N PRO A 157 -27.82 25.24 -39.87
CA PRO A 157 -28.25 26.47 -39.22
C PRO A 157 -27.12 27.23 -38.50
N ALA A 158 -26.20 26.52 -37.83
CA ALA A 158 -25.09 27.14 -37.12
C ALA A 158 -24.08 27.80 -38.06
N VAL A 159 -23.71 27.11 -39.15
CA VAL A 159 -22.82 27.67 -40.18
C VAL A 159 -23.45 28.91 -40.81
N LEU A 160 -24.72 28.81 -41.22
CA LEU A 160 -25.43 29.95 -41.82
C LEU A 160 -25.55 31.12 -40.82
N SER A 161 -25.89 30.86 -39.57
CA SER A 161 -25.98 31.89 -38.52
C SER A 161 -24.63 32.55 -38.27
N THR A 162 -23.53 31.79 -38.30
CA THR A 162 -22.17 32.33 -38.14
C THR A 162 -21.82 33.26 -39.31
N VAL A 163 -22.17 32.89 -40.54
CA VAL A 163 -21.99 33.74 -41.73
C VAL A 163 -22.81 35.03 -41.61
N PHE A 164 -24.07 34.95 -41.17
CA PHE A 164 -24.90 36.13 -40.93
C PHE A 164 -24.33 37.04 -39.82
N ILE A 165 -23.87 36.47 -38.71
CA ILE A 165 -23.24 37.24 -37.62
C ILE A 165 -21.97 37.94 -38.12
N ALA A 166 -21.14 37.27 -38.93
CA ALA A 166 -19.94 37.88 -39.51
C ALA A 166 -20.27 39.04 -40.47
N LEU A 167 -21.28 38.87 -41.33
CA LEU A 167 -21.76 39.93 -42.22
C LEU A 167 -22.34 41.11 -41.44
N PHE A 168 -23.13 40.85 -40.39
CA PHE A 168 -23.69 41.90 -39.54
C PHE A 168 -22.63 42.61 -38.71
N ALA A 169 -21.62 41.91 -38.21
CA ALA A 169 -20.47 42.51 -37.54
C ALA A 169 -19.71 43.45 -38.49
N ALA A 170 -19.47 43.02 -39.74
CA ALA A 170 -18.80 43.86 -40.74
C ALA A 170 -19.61 45.10 -41.15
N ALA A 171 -20.94 45.04 -41.08
CA ALA A 171 -21.83 46.14 -41.45
C ALA A 171 -22.24 47.05 -40.28
N ASN A 172 -21.99 46.65 -39.03
CA ASN A 172 -22.42 47.38 -37.83
C ASN A 172 -21.33 47.39 -36.74
N PRO A 173 -20.73 48.55 -36.44
CA PRO A 173 -19.61 48.66 -35.50
C PRO A 173 -19.98 48.32 -34.05
N LEU A 174 -21.28 48.37 -33.69
CA LEU A 174 -21.71 47.86 -32.38
C LEU A 174 -21.54 46.34 -32.33
N ILE A 175 -22.07 45.61 -33.32
CA ILE A 175 -22.03 44.14 -33.35
C ILE A 175 -20.60 43.62 -33.41
N GLU A 176 -19.71 44.31 -34.13
CA GLU A 176 -18.26 44.04 -34.14
C GLU A 176 -17.65 44.04 -32.73
N GLN A 177 -17.99 45.04 -31.90
CA GLN A 177 -17.52 45.11 -30.52
C GLN A 177 -18.06 43.95 -29.66
N TRP A 178 -19.34 43.57 -29.80
CA TRP A 178 -19.91 42.44 -29.07
C TRP A 178 -19.24 41.11 -29.45
N VAL A 179 -18.93 40.90 -30.74
CA VAL A 179 -18.23 39.70 -31.22
C VAL A 179 -16.79 39.66 -30.69
N PHE A 180 -16.10 40.80 -30.61
CA PHE A 180 -14.76 40.88 -30.04
C PHE A 180 -14.73 40.57 -28.52
N LEU A 181 -15.81 40.88 -27.80
CA LEU A 181 -15.96 40.51 -26.38
C LEU A 181 -16.23 39.00 -26.18
N LEU A 182 -16.73 38.31 -27.20
CA LEU A 182 -16.91 36.85 -27.22
C LEU A 182 -15.60 36.11 -27.58
N ASP A 183 -14.45 36.55 -27.05
CA ASP A 183 -13.18 35.86 -27.29
C ASP A 183 -13.20 34.47 -26.61
N PRO A 184 -13.10 33.35 -27.37
CA PRO A 184 -13.08 32.00 -26.81
C PRO A 184 -11.94 31.77 -25.81
N LYS A 185 -10.88 32.59 -25.89
CA LYS A 185 -9.74 32.56 -24.98
C LYS A 185 -10.13 32.91 -23.55
N LEU A 186 -11.11 33.80 -23.34
CA LEU A 186 -11.61 34.13 -22.00
C LEU A 186 -12.24 32.92 -21.32
N ILE A 187 -13.00 32.10 -22.06
CA ILE A 187 -13.63 30.88 -21.52
C ILE A 187 -12.56 29.83 -21.21
N LEU A 188 -11.52 29.71 -22.03
CA LEU A 188 -10.40 28.80 -21.80
C LEU A 188 -9.53 29.23 -20.61
N ASP A 189 -9.41 30.53 -20.33
CA ASP A 189 -8.69 31.06 -19.15
C ASP A 189 -9.42 30.74 -17.83
N TYR A 190 -10.76 30.63 -17.85
CA TYR A 190 -11.53 30.17 -16.68
C TYR A 190 -11.49 28.63 -16.51
N VAL A 191 -11.18 27.87 -17.57
CA VAL A 191 -11.11 26.40 -17.52
C VAL A 191 -9.66 25.96 -17.36
N SER A 192 -9.24 25.82 -16.11
CA SER A 192 -7.92 25.27 -15.79
C SER A 192 -7.79 23.81 -16.27
N ILE A 193 -6.95 23.59 -17.29
CA ILE A 193 -6.62 22.25 -17.81
C ILE A 193 -6.22 21.27 -16.69
N PRO A 194 -5.40 21.65 -15.68
CA PRO A 194 -5.09 20.75 -14.56
C PRO A 194 -6.32 20.30 -13.76
N ARG A 195 -7.33 21.18 -13.62
CA ARG A 195 -8.55 20.88 -12.86
C ARG A 195 -9.48 19.95 -13.64
N VAL A 196 -9.59 20.12 -14.95
CA VAL A 196 -10.31 19.18 -15.82
C VAL A 196 -9.64 17.81 -15.82
N LEU A 197 -8.30 17.75 -15.92
CA LEU A 197 -7.55 16.51 -15.81
C LEU A 197 -7.76 15.83 -14.44
N PHE A 198 -7.76 16.63 -13.36
CA PHE A 198 -8.06 16.14 -12.02
C PHE A 198 -9.47 15.56 -11.91
N TRP A 199 -10.49 16.25 -12.43
CA TRP A 199 -11.87 15.75 -12.42
C TRP A 199 -12.04 14.45 -13.21
N THR A 200 -11.44 14.37 -14.40
CA THR A 200 -11.48 13.14 -15.21
C THR A 200 -10.77 11.98 -14.52
N MET A 201 -9.63 12.23 -13.86
CA MET A 201 -8.93 11.24 -13.04
C MET A 201 -9.76 10.78 -11.83
N MET A 202 -10.38 11.71 -11.09
CA MET A 202 -11.24 11.37 -9.96
C MET A 202 -12.48 10.59 -10.39
N LEU A 203 -13.09 10.97 -11.52
CA LEU A 203 -14.21 10.23 -12.08
C LEU A 203 -13.81 8.80 -12.43
N ALA A 204 -12.66 8.62 -13.09
CA ALA A 204 -12.12 7.30 -13.41
C ALA A 204 -11.78 6.47 -12.17
N LEU A 205 -11.33 7.13 -11.08
CA LEU A 205 -11.04 6.45 -9.81
C LEU A 205 -12.31 5.99 -9.10
N VAL A 206 -13.37 6.81 -9.08
CA VAL A 206 -14.61 6.56 -8.32
C VAL A 206 -15.58 5.66 -9.09
N TRP A 207 -15.61 5.74 -10.42
CA TRP A 207 -16.54 4.99 -11.26
C TRP A 207 -16.59 3.47 -10.99
N PRO A 208 -15.45 2.78 -10.79
CA PRO A 208 -15.44 1.36 -10.50
C PRO A 208 -16.18 1.02 -9.22
N PHE A 209 -16.19 1.92 -8.22
CA PHE A 209 -16.87 1.73 -6.94
C PHE A 209 -18.41 1.85 -7.06
N ILE A 210 -18.88 2.58 -8.07
CA ILE A 210 -20.31 2.81 -8.35
C ILE A 210 -20.87 1.76 -9.32
N HIS A 211 -20.07 1.34 -10.30
CA HIS A 211 -20.48 0.44 -11.38
C HIS A 211 -19.82 -0.95 -11.29
N VAL A 212 -20.02 -1.62 -10.15
CA VAL A 212 -19.50 -2.97 -9.93
C VAL A 212 -20.45 -4.03 -10.52
N ARG A 213 -20.47 -4.19 -11.84
CA ARG A 213 -21.07 -5.38 -12.48
C ARG A 213 -19.97 -6.33 -12.94
N TRP A 214 -19.67 -7.31 -12.09
CA TRP A 214 -18.83 -8.45 -12.45
C TRP A 214 -19.63 -9.38 -13.36
N ARG A 215 -19.68 -9.07 -14.65
CA ARG A 215 -20.23 -9.99 -15.64
C ARG A 215 -19.29 -11.19 -15.67
N ARG A 216 -19.72 -12.31 -15.08
CA ARG A 216 -19.14 -13.62 -15.40
C ARG A 216 -19.37 -13.76 -16.90
N ARG A 217 -18.30 -13.71 -17.71
CA ARG A 217 -18.32 -14.52 -18.92
C ARG A 217 -18.37 -15.94 -18.39
N THR A 218 -19.58 -16.47 -18.23
CA THR A 218 -19.80 -17.90 -18.38
C THR A 218 -19.24 -18.20 -19.76
N ILE A 219 -17.97 -18.60 -19.79
CA ILE A 219 -17.45 -19.36 -20.92
C ILE A 219 -18.43 -20.53 -20.96
N PRO A 220 -19.25 -20.66 -22.01
CA PRO A 220 -20.00 -21.89 -22.19
C PRO A 220 -18.92 -22.95 -22.22
N THR A 221 -18.92 -23.84 -21.24
CA THR A 221 -18.21 -25.10 -21.38
C THR A 221 -18.86 -25.74 -22.59
N THR A 222 -18.28 -25.51 -23.77
CA THR A 222 -18.42 -26.44 -24.88
C THR A 222 -18.07 -27.78 -24.27
N THR A 223 -19.05 -28.66 -24.26
CA THR A 223 -18.88 -30.08 -23.97
C THR A 223 -17.77 -30.57 -24.88
N VAL A 224 -16.55 -30.55 -24.36
CA VAL A 224 -15.41 -31.22 -24.96
C VAL A 224 -15.79 -32.68 -24.88
N VAL A 225 -16.19 -33.23 -26.03
CA VAL A 225 -16.29 -34.66 -26.28
C VAL A 225 -15.03 -35.31 -25.70
N ASP A 226 -15.20 -36.37 -24.92
CA ASP A 226 -14.15 -37.22 -24.35
C ASP A 226 -13.14 -37.62 -25.44
N GLY A 227 -12.13 -36.77 -25.61
CA GLY A 227 -10.90 -37.08 -26.30
C GLY A 227 -9.94 -37.57 -25.25
N PHE A 228 -9.49 -38.81 -25.39
CA PHE A 228 -8.50 -39.47 -24.56
C PHE A 228 -7.29 -38.54 -24.34
N VAL A 229 -7.23 -37.87 -23.19
CA VAL A 229 -6.06 -37.08 -22.79
C VAL A 229 -5.06 -38.08 -22.24
N PRO A 230 -3.87 -38.25 -22.86
CA PRO A 230 -2.84 -39.09 -22.27
C PRO A 230 -2.48 -38.53 -20.88
N PRO A 231 -2.22 -39.37 -19.87
CA PRO A 231 -1.79 -38.89 -18.57
C PRO A 231 -0.58 -37.97 -18.75
N PRO A 232 -0.53 -36.79 -18.11
CA PRO A 232 0.63 -35.92 -18.21
C PRO A 232 1.82 -36.72 -17.71
N LEU A 233 2.79 -36.95 -18.61
CA LEU A 233 4.07 -37.54 -18.25
C LEU A 233 4.63 -36.71 -17.08
N PRO A 234 5.01 -37.34 -15.95
CA PRO A 234 5.67 -36.61 -14.88
C PRO A 234 6.88 -35.91 -15.50
N SER A 235 7.09 -34.64 -15.16
CA SER A 235 8.26 -33.88 -15.58
C SER A 235 9.52 -34.51 -14.95
N GLN A 236 10.06 -35.54 -15.61
CA GLN A 236 11.18 -36.36 -15.13
C GLN A 236 12.43 -35.52 -14.83
N VAL A 237 12.56 -34.35 -15.44
CA VAL A 237 13.66 -33.40 -15.21
C VAL A 237 13.62 -32.78 -13.80
N SER A 238 12.45 -32.59 -13.17
CA SER A 238 12.37 -32.02 -11.81
C SER A 238 12.63 -33.06 -10.71
N ALA A 239 12.23 -34.32 -10.93
CA ALA A 239 12.37 -35.39 -9.94
C ALA A 239 13.82 -35.90 -9.80
N GLN A 240 14.63 -35.81 -10.85
CA GLN A 240 15.99 -36.34 -10.87
C GLN A 240 17.03 -35.38 -10.26
N PHE A 241 16.84 -34.06 -10.42
CA PHE A 241 17.71 -33.04 -9.79
C PHE A 241 17.34 -32.75 -8.32
N LEU A 242 16.08 -32.93 -7.92
CA LEU A 242 15.60 -32.76 -6.53
C LEU A 242 15.28 -34.12 -5.88
N GLY A 243 16.06 -35.15 -6.19
CA GLY A 243 15.89 -36.46 -5.56
C GLY A 243 16.13 -36.41 -4.03
N PRO A 244 15.52 -37.33 -3.26
CA PRO A 244 15.71 -37.38 -1.79
C PRO A 244 17.18 -37.43 -1.35
N SER A 245 18.05 -38.05 -2.15
CA SER A 245 19.49 -38.11 -1.93
C SER A 245 20.19 -36.76 -2.12
N THR A 246 19.82 -35.98 -3.15
CA THR A 246 20.31 -34.61 -3.34
C THR A 246 19.84 -33.70 -2.22
N ILE A 247 18.57 -33.82 -1.83
CA ILE A 247 18.01 -33.04 -0.70
C ILE A 247 18.79 -33.31 0.58
N LEU A 248 19.05 -34.59 0.89
CA LEU A 248 19.83 -34.97 2.08
C LEU A 248 21.26 -34.41 2.03
N ARG A 249 21.97 -34.56 0.90
CA ARG A 249 23.36 -34.07 0.75
C ARG A 249 23.45 -32.55 0.83
N SER A 250 22.53 -31.83 0.18
CA SER A 250 22.45 -30.37 0.29
C SER A 250 22.17 -29.94 1.73
N LEU A 251 21.26 -30.63 2.42
CA LEU A 251 20.92 -30.29 3.80
C LEU A 251 22.08 -30.55 4.78
N ILE A 252 22.87 -31.60 4.58
CA ILE A 252 24.11 -31.84 5.34
C ILE A 252 25.12 -30.72 5.09
N LEU A 253 25.38 -30.39 3.81
CA LEU A 253 26.36 -29.36 3.44
C LEU A 253 25.96 -27.99 3.98
N PHE A 254 24.67 -27.65 3.89
CA PHE A 254 24.14 -26.42 4.46
C PHE A 254 24.33 -26.42 5.98
N ASN A 255 23.87 -27.44 6.71
CA ASN A 255 24.05 -27.49 8.16
C ASN A 255 25.52 -27.30 8.59
N LEU A 256 26.47 -27.83 7.83
CA LEU A 256 27.91 -27.67 8.11
C LEU A 256 28.37 -26.23 7.88
N LEU A 257 27.97 -25.62 6.76
CA LEU A 257 28.31 -24.22 6.44
C LEU A 257 27.71 -23.25 7.47
N PHE A 258 26.44 -23.45 7.82
CA PHE A 258 25.73 -22.65 8.82
C PHE A 258 26.30 -22.87 10.23
N ALA A 259 26.74 -24.09 10.57
CA ALA A 259 27.47 -24.35 11.82
C ALA A 259 28.80 -23.59 11.88
N ALA A 260 29.60 -23.64 10.81
CA ALA A 260 30.87 -22.92 10.73
C ALA A 260 30.67 -21.41 10.92
N GLN A 261 29.66 -20.83 10.28
CA GLN A 261 29.30 -19.42 10.48
C GLN A 261 28.87 -19.13 11.93
N SER A 262 28.04 -19.99 12.52
CA SER A 262 27.57 -19.82 13.91
C SER A 262 28.72 -19.89 14.92
N ILE A 263 29.72 -20.76 14.67
CA ILE A 263 30.94 -20.84 15.48
C ILE A 263 31.76 -19.55 15.35
N LEU A 264 31.93 -19.02 14.14
CA LEU A 264 32.63 -17.75 13.92
C LEU A 264 31.92 -16.59 14.63
N ASP A 265 30.60 -16.51 14.52
CA ASP A 265 29.81 -15.52 15.25
C ASP A 265 29.99 -15.71 16.78
N GLY A 266 29.96 -16.95 17.28
CA GLY A 266 30.24 -17.24 18.70
C GLY A 266 31.62 -16.77 19.17
N ILE A 267 32.67 -16.98 18.38
CA ILE A 267 34.04 -16.60 18.73
C ILE A 267 34.22 -15.07 18.69
N TYR A 268 33.83 -14.44 17.59
CA TYR A 268 34.15 -13.02 17.36
C TYR A 268 33.12 -12.05 17.92
N LEU A 269 31.85 -12.47 18.00
CA LEU A 269 30.73 -11.59 18.35
C LEU A 269 30.29 -11.79 19.80
N TRP A 270 30.24 -13.04 20.28
CA TRP A 270 29.88 -13.35 21.68
C TRP A 270 31.12 -13.39 22.59
N GLY A 271 32.28 -13.77 22.05
CA GLY A 271 33.55 -13.86 22.78
C GLY A 271 34.25 -12.53 23.07
N HIS A 272 33.69 -11.38 22.67
CA HIS A 272 34.28 -10.04 22.85
C HIS A 272 35.74 -9.90 22.35
N VAL A 273 36.17 -10.76 21.42
CA VAL A 273 37.50 -10.67 20.81
C VAL A 273 37.52 -9.46 19.89
N ALA A 274 38.47 -8.55 20.11
CA ALA A 274 38.60 -7.33 19.32
C ALA A 274 38.68 -7.68 17.81
N LEU A 275 37.88 -6.98 17.00
CA LEU A 275 37.94 -7.12 15.54
C LEU A 275 39.39 -6.90 15.07
N PRO A 276 39.86 -7.62 14.02
CA PRO A 276 41.17 -7.35 13.42
C PRO A 276 41.31 -5.85 13.16
N THR A 277 42.47 -5.27 13.49
CA THR A 277 42.77 -3.82 13.60
C THR A 277 42.45 -2.97 12.36
N ASN A 278 41.99 -3.57 11.27
CA ASN A 278 41.81 -2.97 9.95
C ASN A 278 40.33 -2.96 9.50
N LEU A 279 39.37 -3.36 10.35
CA LEU A 279 37.94 -3.40 10.01
C LEU A 279 37.12 -2.47 10.90
N THR A 280 36.42 -1.51 10.29
CA THR A 280 35.44 -0.67 10.99
C THR A 280 34.13 -1.44 11.19
N TYR A 281 33.41 -1.15 12.27
CA TYR A 281 32.08 -1.74 12.55
C TYR A 281 31.09 -1.55 11.40
N ALA A 282 31.18 -0.41 10.69
CA ALA A 282 30.37 -0.12 9.50
C ALA A 282 30.66 -1.08 8.33
N ALA A 283 31.94 -1.35 8.04
CA ALA A 283 32.33 -2.28 6.99
C ALA A 283 31.95 -3.73 7.33
N TYR A 284 32.05 -4.10 8.61
CA TYR A 284 31.66 -5.42 9.11
C TYR A 284 30.14 -5.66 9.01
N ALA A 285 29.31 -4.66 9.37
CA ALA A 285 27.86 -4.75 9.26
C ALA A 285 27.37 -4.84 7.80
N HIS A 286 27.89 -4.01 6.89
CA HIS A 286 27.47 -4.02 5.48
C HIS A 286 27.98 -5.23 4.69
N ARG A 287 29.21 -5.72 4.90
CA ARG A 287 29.74 -6.88 4.15
C ARG A 287 29.10 -8.22 4.57
N GLY A 288 28.64 -8.33 5.81
CA GLY A 288 28.03 -9.56 6.31
C GLY A 288 26.53 -9.70 6.01
N ALA A 289 25.77 -8.60 6.04
CA ALA A 289 24.30 -8.67 6.02
C ALA A 289 23.72 -9.13 4.68
N TYR A 290 24.17 -8.57 3.54
CA TYR A 290 23.55 -8.89 2.24
C TYR A 290 23.70 -10.34 1.79
N PRO A 291 24.88 -11.00 1.94
CA PRO A 291 25.03 -12.42 1.60
C PRO A 291 24.24 -13.35 2.52
N LEU A 292 24.11 -13.01 3.81
CA LEU A 292 23.34 -13.80 4.79
C LEU A 292 21.83 -13.76 4.48
N ILE A 293 21.32 -12.62 4.03
CA ILE A 293 19.93 -12.49 3.59
C ILE A 293 19.67 -13.32 2.32
N ALA A 294 20.57 -13.24 1.34
CA ALA A 294 20.45 -14.00 0.10
C ALA A 294 20.50 -15.51 0.35
N THR A 295 21.42 -15.96 1.22
CA THR A 295 21.53 -17.38 1.60
C THR A 295 20.32 -17.85 2.39
N ALA A 296 19.77 -17.05 3.32
CA ALA A 296 18.54 -17.37 4.06
C ALA A 296 17.28 -17.45 3.16
N LEU A 297 17.18 -16.59 2.15
CA LEU A 297 16.07 -16.65 1.18
C LEU A 297 16.18 -17.87 0.25
N LEU A 298 17.38 -18.18 -0.23
CA LEU A 298 17.63 -19.34 -1.10
C LEU A 298 17.43 -20.66 -0.33
N ALA A 299 17.84 -20.67 0.93
CA ALA A 299 17.51 -21.64 1.96
C ALA A 299 16.00 -21.87 2.11
N ALA A 300 15.22 -20.80 2.34
CA ALA A 300 13.78 -20.89 2.49
C ALA A 300 13.06 -21.38 1.22
N ALA A 301 13.51 -20.92 0.05
CA ALA A 301 13.03 -21.40 -1.25
C ALA A 301 13.30 -22.90 -1.44
N PHE A 302 14.51 -23.35 -1.10
CA PHE A 302 14.87 -24.77 -1.13
C PHE A 302 13.96 -25.61 -0.22
N VAL A 303 13.67 -25.16 1.00
CA VAL A 303 12.77 -25.89 1.91
C VAL A 303 11.34 -25.96 1.38
N LEU A 304 10.79 -24.86 0.84
CA LEU A 304 9.44 -24.87 0.27
C LEU A 304 9.32 -25.85 -0.92
N VAL A 305 10.38 -26.00 -1.70
CA VAL A 305 10.44 -26.93 -2.83
C VAL A 305 10.67 -28.38 -2.35
N ALA A 306 11.57 -28.58 -1.38
CA ALA A 306 11.94 -29.90 -0.86
C ALA A 306 10.88 -30.52 0.08
N MET A 307 10.13 -29.69 0.82
CA MET A 307 9.09 -30.10 1.80
C MET A 307 7.66 -29.91 1.25
N ARG A 308 7.47 -30.18 -0.04
CA ARG A 308 6.14 -30.21 -0.67
C ARG A 308 5.29 -31.33 -0.05
N PRO A 309 3.99 -31.09 0.27
CA PRO A 309 3.11 -32.12 0.83
C PRO A 309 3.09 -33.38 -0.04
N GLY A 310 3.33 -34.54 0.57
CA GLY A 310 3.44 -35.84 -0.11
C GLY A 310 4.82 -36.17 -0.69
N GLY A 311 5.83 -35.34 -0.45
CA GLY A 311 7.20 -35.54 -0.93
C GLY A 311 8.02 -36.57 -0.14
N PRO A 312 9.12 -37.11 -0.70
CA PRO A 312 9.97 -38.10 -0.04
C PRO A 312 10.61 -37.63 1.29
N ALA A 313 10.72 -36.31 1.47
CA ALA A 313 11.28 -35.68 2.67
C ALA A 313 10.35 -35.78 3.90
N GLU A 314 9.04 -35.90 3.70
CA GLU A 314 8.04 -35.96 4.78
C GLU A 314 8.02 -37.33 5.48
N LYS A 315 8.41 -38.41 4.78
CA LYS A 315 8.42 -39.79 5.31
C LYS A 315 9.76 -40.25 5.87
N SER A 316 10.85 -39.50 5.65
CA SER A 316 12.20 -39.92 6.07
C SER A 316 12.52 -39.47 7.49
N LYS A 317 12.81 -40.43 8.39
CA LYS A 317 13.19 -40.19 9.80
C LYS A 317 14.48 -39.38 9.98
N ILE A 318 15.29 -39.22 8.93
CA ILE A 318 16.60 -38.53 8.98
C ILE A 318 16.50 -37.08 8.48
N ILE A 319 15.62 -36.80 7.53
CA ILE A 319 15.53 -35.46 6.91
C ILE A 319 14.85 -34.46 7.86
N ARG A 320 13.85 -34.90 8.63
CA ARG A 320 13.12 -34.05 9.58
C ARG A 320 14.02 -33.42 10.67
N PRO A 321 14.87 -34.18 11.41
CA PRO A 321 15.76 -33.58 12.40
C PRO A 321 16.82 -32.66 11.77
N LEU A 322 17.32 -32.97 10.56
CA LEU A 322 18.27 -32.10 9.86
C LEU A 322 17.64 -30.77 9.44
N VAL A 323 16.35 -30.74 9.11
CA VAL A 323 15.62 -29.49 8.84
C VAL A 323 15.43 -28.70 10.13
N TYR A 324 15.09 -29.34 11.25
CA TYR A 324 14.99 -28.63 12.53
C TYR A 324 16.33 -28.05 12.99
N LEU A 325 17.42 -28.81 12.86
CA LEU A 325 18.77 -28.33 13.17
C LEU A 325 19.13 -27.11 12.32
N TRP A 326 18.85 -27.20 11.02
CA TRP A 326 19.12 -26.13 10.08
C TRP A 326 18.27 -24.88 10.33
N VAL A 327 16.99 -25.03 10.66
CA VAL A 327 16.15 -23.88 11.06
C VAL A 327 16.69 -23.26 12.34
N GLY A 328 17.09 -24.08 13.32
CA GLY A 328 17.73 -23.60 14.55
C GLY A 328 18.98 -22.77 14.27
N GLN A 329 19.86 -23.24 13.38
CA GLN A 329 21.04 -22.48 12.96
C GLN A 329 20.69 -21.16 12.27
N ASN A 330 19.64 -21.13 11.44
CA ASN A 330 19.19 -19.88 10.81
C ASN A 330 18.62 -18.90 11.83
N VAL A 331 17.90 -19.36 12.86
CA VAL A 331 17.45 -18.50 13.96
C VAL A 331 18.64 -17.92 14.72
N LEU A 332 19.68 -18.73 15.00
CA LEU A 332 20.92 -18.25 15.62
C LEU A 332 21.62 -17.18 14.76
N LEU A 333 21.68 -17.37 13.43
CA LEU A 333 22.24 -16.37 12.53
C LEU A 333 21.46 -15.05 12.53
N VAL A 334 20.13 -15.13 12.57
CA VAL A 334 19.29 -13.93 12.67
C VAL A 334 19.55 -13.23 14.00
N ALA A 335 19.67 -13.98 15.11
CA ALA A 335 20.03 -13.41 16.40
C ALA A 335 21.42 -12.73 16.39
N SER A 336 22.44 -13.37 15.80
CA SER A 336 23.76 -12.76 15.62
C SER A 336 23.72 -11.49 14.75
N SER A 337 22.86 -11.47 13.73
CA SER A 337 22.67 -10.30 12.87
C SER A 337 21.97 -9.15 13.60
N ILE A 338 20.99 -9.47 14.44
CA ILE A 338 20.33 -8.50 15.34
C ILE A 338 21.36 -7.89 16.29
N LEU A 339 22.16 -8.71 16.97
CA LEU A 339 23.21 -8.24 17.88
C LEU A 339 24.25 -7.37 17.16
N ARG A 340 24.63 -7.72 15.92
CA ARG A 340 25.53 -6.90 15.11
C ARG A 340 24.93 -5.54 14.77
N LEU A 341 23.64 -5.49 14.47
CA LEU A 341 22.94 -4.24 14.18
C LEU A 341 22.78 -3.40 15.46
N ASP A 342 22.57 -4.03 16.61
CA ASP A 342 22.47 -3.38 17.93
C ASP A 342 23.79 -2.68 18.30
N LEU A 343 24.92 -3.39 18.21
CA LEU A 343 26.26 -2.80 18.38
C LEU A 343 26.53 -1.65 17.40
N TYR A 344 25.97 -1.73 16.19
CA TYR A 344 26.08 -0.65 15.20
C TYR A 344 25.22 0.57 15.57
N VAL A 345 24.05 0.36 16.16
CA VAL A 345 23.19 1.45 16.69
C VAL A 345 23.84 2.12 17.89
N ASP A 346 24.46 1.36 18.79
CA ASP A 346 25.13 1.91 19.97
C ASP A 346 26.23 2.91 19.59
N ILE A 347 26.94 2.65 18.49
CA ILE A 347 28.00 3.54 18.01
C ILE A 347 27.43 4.68 17.18
N TYR A 348 26.54 4.39 16.22
CA TYR A 348 26.14 5.33 15.17
C TYR A 348 24.72 5.89 15.33
N MET A 349 24.11 5.76 16.51
CA MET A 349 22.74 6.17 16.84
C MET A 349 21.66 5.42 16.06
N LEU A 350 20.39 5.75 16.23
CA LEU A 350 19.29 5.10 15.54
C LEU A 350 18.90 5.86 14.26
N THR A 351 18.50 5.10 13.23
CA THR A 351 17.95 5.65 11.98
C THR A 351 16.79 4.81 11.48
N TYR A 352 16.03 5.37 10.54
CA TYR A 352 14.94 4.70 9.84
C TYR A 352 15.30 3.31 9.30
N TRP A 353 16.42 3.21 8.58
CA TRP A 353 16.85 1.96 7.97
C TRP A 353 17.23 0.89 8.99
N ARG A 354 17.77 1.29 10.15
CA ARG A 354 18.13 0.35 11.22
C ARG A 354 16.87 -0.20 11.91
N ILE A 355 15.88 0.65 12.19
CA ILE A 355 14.58 0.19 12.71
C ILE A 355 13.90 -0.77 11.72
N ALA A 356 13.86 -0.39 10.44
CA ALA A 356 13.29 -1.24 9.39
C ALA A 356 14.00 -2.60 9.32
N ALA A 357 15.33 -2.63 9.44
CA ALA A 357 16.11 -3.85 9.47
C ALA A 357 15.79 -4.73 10.70
N PHE A 358 15.63 -4.17 11.90
CA PHE A 358 15.19 -4.94 13.08
C PHE A 358 13.81 -5.58 12.88
N ILE A 359 12.84 -4.81 12.40
CA ILE A 359 11.48 -5.31 12.13
C ILE A 359 11.52 -6.42 11.08
N TRP A 360 12.30 -6.23 10.00
CA TRP A 360 12.47 -7.22 8.96
C TRP A 360 13.12 -8.51 9.47
N MET A 361 14.20 -8.41 10.26
CA MET A 361 14.85 -9.58 10.87
C MET A 361 13.91 -10.32 11.84
N GLY A 362 13.09 -9.58 12.59
CA GLY A 362 12.04 -10.16 13.44
C GLY A 362 10.99 -10.93 12.63
N LEU A 363 10.56 -10.40 11.48
CA LEU A 363 9.65 -11.09 10.57
C LEU A 363 10.27 -12.36 9.98
N VAL A 364 11.56 -12.34 9.64
CA VAL A 364 12.29 -13.53 9.15
C VAL A 364 12.37 -14.60 10.25
N ALA A 365 12.74 -14.21 11.47
CA ALA A 365 12.77 -15.13 12.61
C ALA A 365 11.39 -15.77 12.85
N LEU A 366 10.32 -14.96 12.82
CA LEU A 366 8.96 -15.45 12.94
C LEU A 366 8.58 -16.40 11.79
N GLY A 367 8.97 -16.09 10.55
CA GLY A 367 8.75 -16.95 9.39
C GLY A 367 9.42 -18.33 9.53
N LEU A 368 10.65 -18.37 10.06
CA LEU A 368 11.37 -19.59 10.38
C LEU A 368 10.65 -20.41 11.47
N ILE A 369 10.19 -19.75 12.53
CA ILE A 369 9.38 -20.39 13.59
C ILE A 369 8.08 -20.96 13.00
N LEU A 370 7.41 -20.23 12.10
CA LEU A 370 6.19 -20.70 11.42
C LEU A 370 6.45 -21.91 10.52
N ILE A 371 7.65 -22.03 9.91
CA ILE A 371 8.03 -23.25 9.17
C ILE A 371 8.10 -24.45 10.11
N VAL A 372 8.73 -24.30 11.28
CA VAL A 372 8.79 -25.37 12.29
C VAL A 372 7.38 -25.71 12.77
N ALA A 373 6.56 -24.70 13.10
CA ALA A 373 5.18 -24.89 13.52
C ALA A 373 4.36 -25.61 12.44
N ARG A 374 4.54 -25.27 11.16
CA ARG A 374 3.88 -25.95 10.03
C ARG A 374 4.22 -27.44 10.00
N ILE A 375 5.50 -27.80 10.20
CA ILE A 375 5.95 -29.20 10.19
C ILE A 375 5.47 -29.95 11.45
N VAL A 376 5.44 -29.31 12.62
CA VAL A 376 5.00 -29.95 13.88
C VAL A 376 3.48 -30.15 13.90
N LEU A 377 2.73 -29.21 13.34
CA LEU A 377 1.27 -29.21 13.32
C LEU A 377 0.67 -29.85 12.04
N ASP A 378 1.51 -30.46 11.20
CA ASP A 378 1.15 -31.07 9.90
C ASP A 378 0.23 -30.17 9.05
N ARG A 379 0.54 -28.87 8.99
CA ARG A 379 -0.25 -27.87 8.25
C ARG A 379 0.17 -27.78 6.79
N SER A 380 -0.76 -27.33 5.95
CA SER A 380 -0.53 -27.13 4.52
C SER A 380 0.36 -25.92 4.24
N ASN A 381 0.97 -25.88 3.04
CA ASN A 381 1.72 -24.70 2.58
C ASN A 381 0.84 -23.44 2.50
N GLN A 382 -0.46 -23.59 2.22
CA GLN A 382 -1.40 -22.47 2.20
C GLN A 382 -1.55 -21.84 3.59
N TRP A 383 -1.55 -22.66 4.65
CA TRP A 383 -1.56 -22.16 6.03
C TRP A 383 -0.31 -21.35 6.33
N LEU A 384 0.87 -21.83 5.92
CA LEU A 384 2.14 -21.12 6.13
C LEU A 384 2.16 -19.76 5.41
N VAL A 385 1.70 -19.72 4.15
CA VAL A 385 1.59 -18.46 3.39
C VAL A 385 0.59 -17.51 4.07
N GLY A 386 -0.56 -18.02 4.51
CA GLY A 386 -1.55 -17.23 5.25
C GLY A 386 -1.01 -16.66 6.56
N ALA A 387 -0.30 -17.47 7.35
CA ALA A 387 0.30 -17.04 8.61
C ALA A 387 1.39 -15.97 8.40
N ASN A 388 2.24 -16.13 7.40
CA ASN A 388 3.24 -15.12 7.04
C ASN A 388 2.59 -13.82 6.54
N LEU A 389 1.52 -13.92 5.73
CA LEU A 389 0.80 -12.74 5.26
C LEU A 389 0.12 -11.99 6.42
N ILE A 390 -0.43 -12.72 7.40
CA ILE A 390 -1.00 -12.13 8.62
C ILE A 390 0.10 -11.45 9.43
N ALA A 391 1.24 -12.11 9.66
CA ALA A 391 2.38 -11.54 10.38
C ALA A 391 2.90 -10.26 9.71
N LEU A 392 3.06 -10.27 8.38
CA LEU A 392 3.46 -9.11 7.59
C LEU A 392 2.42 -7.98 7.71
N THR A 393 1.13 -8.31 7.63
CA THR A 393 0.05 -7.32 7.76
C THR A 393 0.05 -6.68 9.15
N ILE A 394 0.20 -7.46 10.21
CA ILE A 394 0.28 -6.97 11.59
C ILE A 394 1.50 -6.06 11.76
N ALA A 395 2.66 -6.46 11.24
CA ALA A 395 3.88 -5.66 11.33
C ALA A 395 3.73 -4.32 10.60
N LEU A 396 3.29 -4.33 9.33
CA LEU A 396 3.07 -3.10 8.56
C LEU A 396 2.01 -2.19 9.21
N TYR A 397 0.92 -2.78 9.69
CA TYR A 397 -0.13 -2.05 10.40
C TYR A 397 0.40 -1.42 11.69
N GLY A 398 1.14 -2.17 12.51
CA GLY A 398 1.80 -1.65 13.71
C GLY A 398 2.75 -0.50 13.39
N CYS A 399 3.61 -0.67 12.37
CA CYS A 399 4.53 0.37 11.91
C CYS A 399 3.80 1.65 11.49
N SER A 400 2.62 1.54 10.89
CA SER A 400 1.83 2.71 10.48
C SER A 400 1.36 3.57 11.66
N LEU A 401 1.21 2.97 12.85
CA LEU A 401 0.71 3.63 14.05
C LEU A 401 1.85 4.18 14.94
N VAL A 402 3.05 3.63 14.81
CA VAL A 402 4.21 4.06 15.61
C VAL A 402 4.77 5.38 15.09
N ASN A 403 5.15 6.26 16.02
CA ASN A 403 5.83 7.52 15.72
C ASN A 403 7.35 7.30 15.70
N PHE A 404 7.87 6.84 14.56
CA PHE A 404 9.28 6.58 14.39
C PHE A 404 10.12 7.85 14.46
N ASP A 405 9.64 8.99 13.99
CA ASP A 405 10.34 10.28 14.09
C ASP A 405 10.61 10.65 15.55
N ALA A 406 9.57 10.67 16.38
CA ALA A 406 9.72 10.98 17.80
C ALA A 406 10.55 9.92 18.54
N PHE A 407 10.38 8.64 18.20
CA PHE A 407 11.14 7.55 18.81
C PHE A 407 12.64 7.65 18.50
N ILE A 408 13.01 7.88 17.23
CA ILE A 408 14.40 8.09 16.82
C ILE A 408 14.97 9.34 17.50
N ALA A 409 14.20 10.43 17.53
CA ALA A 409 14.65 11.68 18.12
C ALA A 409 14.91 11.56 19.63
N ASP A 410 13.98 10.96 20.37
CA ASP A 410 14.10 10.74 21.82
C ASP A 410 15.24 9.75 22.12
N TYR A 411 15.39 8.67 21.34
CA TYR A 411 16.50 7.70 21.50
C TYR A 411 17.88 8.33 21.23
N ASN A 412 18.03 9.05 20.12
CA ASN A 412 19.29 9.68 19.74
C ASN A 412 19.69 10.77 20.73
N LEU A 413 18.70 11.48 21.30
CA LEU A 413 18.93 12.44 22.36
C LEU A 413 19.43 11.77 23.64
N SER A 414 18.75 10.73 24.12
CA SER A 414 19.11 10.06 25.38
C SER A 414 20.47 9.36 25.31
N HIS A 415 20.87 8.88 24.14
CA HIS A 415 22.15 8.18 23.92
C HIS A 415 23.28 9.08 23.41
N SER A 416 23.04 10.38 23.27
CA SER A 416 24.09 11.31 22.84
C SER A 416 25.09 11.60 23.94
N ASN A 417 26.32 11.96 23.54
CA ASN A 417 27.36 12.37 24.48
C ASN A 417 26.91 13.56 25.36
N GLU A 418 26.15 14.49 24.79
CA GLU A 418 25.68 15.70 25.50
C GLU A 418 24.76 15.40 26.68
N MET A 419 24.02 14.28 26.65
CA MET A 419 23.08 13.90 27.72
C MET A 419 23.58 12.74 28.57
N SER A 420 24.23 11.75 27.97
CA SER A 420 24.67 10.53 28.67
C SER A 420 26.17 10.50 29.00
N GLY A 421 26.97 11.44 28.46
CA GLY A 421 28.43 11.41 28.57
C GLY A 421 29.10 10.24 27.85
N LYS A 422 28.32 9.49 27.04
CA LYS A 422 28.72 8.31 26.27
C LYS A 422 28.12 8.44 24.86
N GLY A 423 28.80 7.89 23.86
CA GLY A 423 28.34 7.89 22.46
C GLY A 423 28.85 9.08 21.63
N LEU A 424 28.29 9.24 20.44
CA LEU A 424 28.63 10.34 19.52
C LEU A 424 27.92 11.65 19.91
N SER A 425 28.47 12.77 19.45
CA SER A 425 27.76 14.07 19.50
C SER A 425 26.45 13.98 18.72
N ILE A 426 25.39 14.61 19.25
CA ILE A 426 24.07 14.56 18.61
C ILE A 426 24.09 15.19 17.20
N ASP A 427 23.59 14.44 16.23
CA ASP A 427 23.40 14.93 14.86
C ASP A 427 22.08 15.70 14.76
N ALA A 428 22.18 16.99 15.07
CA ALA A 428 21.11 17.96 14.93
C ALA A 428 20.56 18.07 13.50
N ASN A 429 21.39 17.91 12.47
CA ASN A 429 20.93 17.99 11.09
C ASN A 429 20.03 16.79 10.76
N TYR A 430 20.39 15.60 11.24
CA TYR A 430 19.54 14.42 11.11
C TYR A 430 18.19 14.59 11.84
N LEU A 431 18.19 15.14 13.06
CA LEU A 431 16.92 15.40 13.77
C LEU A 431 16.00 16.37 13.03
N LEU A 432 16.57 17.36 12.33
CA LEU A 432 15.78 18.29 11.51
C LEU A 432 15.14 17.61 10.29
N THR A 433 15.71 16.51 9.77
CA THR A 433 15.10 15.77 8.64
C THR A 433 13.96 14.85 9.05
N LEU A 434 13.84 14.50 10.34
CA LEU A 434 12.70 13.76 10.90
C LEU A 434 11.40 14.59 10.91
N GLY A 435 11.50 15.92 10.78
CA GLY A 435 10.35 16.80 10.71
C GLY A 435 9.76 17.20 12.07
N PRO A 436 8.49 17.66 12.11
CA PRO A 436 7.91 18.30 13.29
C PRO A 436 7.87 17.43 14.56
N GLN A 437 7.77 16.12 14.42
CA GLN A 437 7.71 15.20 15.56
C GLN A 437 8.99 15.18 16.40
N ALA A 438 10.12 15.64 15.85
CA ALA A 438 11.39 15.79 16.57
C ALA A 438 11.53 17.11 17.36
N LEU A 439 10.55 18.03 17.28
CA LEU A 439 10.61 19.34 17.95
C LEU A 439 10.92 19.28 19.45
N PRO A 440 10.31 18.37 20.26
CA PRO A 440 10.63 18.28 21.68
C PRO A 440 12.10 17.89 21.96
N ALA A 441 12.70 17.07 21.09
CA ALA A 441 14.10 16.69 21.22
C ALA A 441 15.02 17.84 20.77
N LEU A 442 14.70 18.49 19.64
CA LEU A 442 15.42 19.66 19.14
C LEU A 442 15.46 20.79 20.17
N ASP A 443 14.35 21.05 20.85
CA ASP A 443 14.27 22.08 21.90
C ASP A 443 15.22 21.82 23.08
N LYS A 444 15.51 20.53 23.37
CA LYS A 444 16.50 20.15 24.39
C LYS A 444 17.93 20.30 23.87
N VAL A 445 18.19 19.96 22.61
CA VAL A 445 19.51 20.18 21.98
C VAL A 445 19.87 21.66 21.95
N ILE A 446 18.92 22.53 21.56
CA ILE A 446 19.11 24.00 21.55
C ILE A 446 19.52 24.51 22.93
N ALA A 447 18.89 24.00 23.99
CA ALA A 447 19.20 24.41 25.36
C ALA A 447 20.65 24.08 25.76
N HIS A 448 21.26 23.03 25.18
CA HIS A 448 22.65 22.63 25.45
C HIS A 448 23.66 23.27 24.47
N ARG A 449 23.19 23.87 23.37
CA ARG A 449 24.01 24.54 22.36
C ARG A 449 23.58 26.01 22.18
N PRO A 450 23.72 26.86 23.22
CA PRO A 450 23.33 28.26 23.13
C PRO A 450 24.16 28.98 22.04
N GLY A 451 23.50 29.71 21.14
CA GLY A 451 24.13 30.51 20.08
C GLY A 451 24.08 29.93 18.66
N ASP A 452 23.56 28.71 18.47
CA ASP A 452 23.35 28.14 17.13
C ASP A 452 22.09 28.70 16.45
N ASN A 453 22.23 29.91 15.88
CA ASN A 453 21.13 30.62 15.20
C ASN A 453 20.60 29.87 13.96
N CYS A 454 21.45 29.09 13.29
CA CYS A 454 21.05 28.29 12.12
C CYS A 454 20.06 27.22 12.54
N LEU A 455 20.36 26.53 13.63
CA LEU A 455 19.51 25.46 14.15
C LEU A 455 18.17 25.99 14.68
N VAL A 456 18.17 27.15 15.36
CA VAL A 456 16.94 27.83 15.79
C VAL A 456 16.07 28.21 14.59
N SER A 457 16.64 28.82 13.54
CA SER A 457 15.90 29.20 12.33
C SER A 457 15.26 27.99 11.62
N ARG A 458 15.99 26.87 11.53
CA ARG A 458 15.45 25.63 10.94
C ARG A 458 14.35 25.01 11.80
N ARG A 459 14.50 25.06 13.12
CA ARG A 459 13.47 24.62 14.08
C ARG A 459 12.19 25.46 13.92
N ASP A 460 12.30 26.77 13.76
CA ASP A 460 11.15 27.65 13.58
C ASP A 460 10.41 27.39 12.26
N ARG A 461 11.14 27.02 11.20
CA ARG A 461 10.52 26.54 9.95
C ARG A 461 9.69 25.28 10.18
N LEU A 462 10.15 24.34 11.00
CA LEU A 462 9.38 23.13 11.34
C LEU A 462 8.13 23.45 12.16
N VAL A 463 8.18 24.46 13.01
CA VAL A 463 7.00 24.94 13.76
C VAL A 463 5.96 25.52 12.80
N GLU A 464 6.40 26.29 11.80
CA GLU A 464 5.49 26.85 10.80
C GLU A 464 4.86 25.75 9.94
N VAL A 465 5.64 24.74 9.55
CA VAL A 465 5.11 23.53 8.91
C VAL A 465 4.08 22.84 9.81
N HIS A 466 4.37 22.67 11.09
CA HIS A 466 3.45 22.06 12.05
C HIS A 466 2.13 22.84 12.18
N ARG A 467 2.19 24.17 12.21
CA ARG A 467 0.99 25.03 12.25
C ARG A 467 0.11 24.84 11.02
N GLN A 468 0.70 24.71 9.84
CA GLN A 468 -0.04 24.41 8.62
C GLN A 468 -0.67 23.01 8.66
N ASP A 469 -0.04 22.05 9.33
CA ASP A 469 -0.53 20.69 9.50
C ASP A 469 -1.64 20.55 10.57
N LEU A 470 -1.92 21.62 11.32
CA LEU A 470 -3.07 21.69 12.25
C LEU A 470 -4.36 22.18 11.57
N ALA A 471 -4.30 22.65 10.32
CA ALA A 471 -5.50 23.00 9.57
C ALA A 471 -6.41 21.77 9.42
N TRP A 472 -7.73 21.97 9.44
CA TRP A 472 -8.69 20.86 9.50
C TRP A 472 -8.56 19.85 8.34
N ARG A 473 -8.08 20.29 7.16
CA ARG A 473 -7.86 19.43 5.97
C ARG A 473 -6.65 18.52 6.11
N SER A 474 -5.58 19.01 6.73
CA SER A 474 -4.31 18.30 6.98
C SER A 474 -4.26 17.65 8.35
N TRP A 475 -5.31 17.83 9.16
CA TRP A 475 -5.36 17.35 10.53
C TRP A 475 -5.07 15.84 10.63
N SER A 476 -4.28 15.49 11.64
CA SER A 476 -4.01 14.11 12.05
C SER A 476 -3.97 14.05 13.58
N PHE A 477 -4.33 12.89 14.13
CA PHE A 477 -4.31 12.70 15.58
C PHE A 477 -2.90 12.85 16.15
N ARG A 478 -1.87 12.42 15.40
CA ARG A 478 -0.46 12.57 15.78
C ARG A 478 -0.04 14.04 15.91
N ASN A 479 -0.40 14.88 14.95
CA ASN A 479 -0.08 16.31 14.98
C ASN A 479 -0.80 17.02 16.14
N TRP A 480 -2.05 16.67 16.40
CA TRP A 480 -2.78 17.19 17.54
C TRP A 480 -2.12 16.81 18.90
N ARG A 481 -1.64 15.56 19.04
CA ARG A 481 -0.91 15.12 20.24
C ARG A 481 0.42 15.86 20.42
N LEU A 482 1.15 16.07 19.32
CA LEU A 482 2.38 16.85 19.33
C LEU A 482 2.12 18.28 19.81
N GLN A 483 1.10 18.97 19.27
CA GLN A 483 0.74 20.32 19.68
C GLN A 483 0.46 20.40 21.18
N ARG A 484 -0.32 19.45 21.74
CA ARG A 484 -0.58 19.39 23.19
C ARG A 484 0.69 19.22 24.02
N ARG A 485 1.65 18.42 23.54
CA ARG A 485 2.95 18.24 24.21
C ARG A 485 3.77 19.53 24.18
N LEU A 486 3.78 20.24 23.04
CA LEU A 486 4.47 21.53 22.90
C LEU A 486 3.83 22.61 23.80
N ASP A 487 2.50 22.69 23.86
CA ASP A 487 1.78 23.63 24.71
C ASP A 487 2.08 23.38 26.21
N ALA A 488 2.15 22.11 26.61
CA ALA A 488 2.52 21.74 27.97
C ALA A 488 3.96 22.15 28.33
N LEU A 489 4.90 21.96 27.40
CA LEU A 489 6.30 22.38 27.58
C LEU A 489 6.43 23.91 27.64
N ALA A 490 5.68 24.64 26.81
CA ALA A 490 5.66 26.10 26.84
C ALA A 490 5.14 26.64 28.17
N LYS A 491 4.04 26.06 28.69
CA LYS A 491 3.51 26.41 30.01
C LYS A 491 4.49 26.14 31.15
N ALA A 492 5.20 25.00 31.11
CA ALA A 492 6.21 24.68 32.10
C ALA A 492 7.37 25.69 32.11
N ARG A 493 7.80 26.16 30.93
CA ARG A 493 8.83 27.21 30.81
C ARG A 493 8.38 28.59 31.28
N SER A 494 7.10 28.90 31.21
CA SER A 494 6.58 30.18 31.72
C SER A 494 6.35 30.20 33.23
N ALA A 495 6.35 29.02 33.87
CA ALA A 495 6.03 28.87 35.29
C ALA A 495 7.25 28.68 36.20
N GLY A 496 8.42 28.35 35.64
CA GLY A 496 9.71 28.31 36.33
C GLY A 496 10.60 29.44 35.84
#